data_AF-C0XGC2-F1
#
_entry.id   AF-C0XGC2-F1
#
_cell.length_a   1.000
_cell.length_b   1.000
_cell.length_c   1.000
_cell.angle_alpha   90.00
_cell.angle_beta   90.00
_cell.angle_gamma   90.00
#
_symmetry.space_group_name_H-M   'P 1'
#
loop_
_entity.id
_entity.type
_entity.pdbx_description
1 polymer ?
#
loop_
_entity_poly.entity_id
_entity_poly.type
_entity_poly.pdbx_seq_one_letter_code
_entity_poly.pdbx_strand_id
1 'polypeptide(L)' 'RKLEYLLGDARQKGADTVITFGATQSNHAMETAVAANRLGLNTILYLETITPNDQQDDRANILLDKILGAQIHYVSMKGR' A
#
# COMPACT_ATOMS: atom_id res chain seq x y z
N ARG A 1 -14.53 -6.56 -2.66
CA ARG A 1 -14.64 -7.80 -3.48
C ARG A 1 -13.37 -8.66 -3.53
N LYS A 2 -12.22 -8.26 -4.13
CA LYS A 2 -11.00 -9.14 -4.14
C LYS A 2 -10.26 -9.17 -2.79
N LEU A 3 -10.01 -7.98 -2.22
CA LEU A 3 -9.25 -7.85 -0.97
C LEU A 3 -9.97 -8.47 0.24
N GLU A 4 -11.31 -8.49 0.24
CA GLU A 4 -12.10 -9.15 1.29
C GLU A 4 -11.72 -10.62 1.46
N TYR A 5 -11.57 -11.36 0.36
CA TYR A 5 -11.18 -12.77 0.42
C TYR A 5 -9.70 -12.95 0.78
N LEU A 6 -8.81 -12.18 0.14
CA LEU A 6 -7.37 -12.34 0.34
C LEU A 6 -6.94 -11.93 1.75
N LEU A 7 -7.43 -10.80 2.24
CA LEU A 7 -7.07 -10.30 3.56
C LEU A 7 -7.80 -11.05 4.68
N GLY A 8 -9.02 -11.55 4.41
CA GLY A 8 -9.72 -12.46 5.31
C GLY A 8 -8.94 -13.76 5.53
N ASP A 9 -8.47 -14.38 4.44
CA ASP A 9 -7.63 -15.58 4.50
C ASP A 9 -6.28 -15.31 5.17
N ALA A 10 -5.62 -14.19 4.84
CA ALA A 10 -4.36 -13.79 5.48
C ALA A 10 -4.53 -13.65 7.00
N ARG A 11 -5.60 -12.96 7.44
CA ARG A 11 -5.92 -12.83 8.87
C ARG A 11 -6.21 -14.17 9.52
N GLN A 12 -6.96 -15.06 8.86
CA GLN A 12 -7.24 -16.40 9.38
C GLN A 12 -5.98 -17.24 9.56
N LYS A 13 -4.99 -17.05 8.69
CA LYS A 13 -3.66 -17.69 8.77
C LYS A 13 -2.73 -17.05 9.79
N GLY A 14 -3.19 -16.01 10.51
CA GLY A 14 -2.39 -15.33 11.52
C GLY A 14 -1.31 -14.41 10.94
N ALA A 15 -1.46 -13.97 9.70
CA ALA A 15 -0.61 -12.91 9.17
C ALA A 15 -0.82 -11.62 9.97
N ASP A 16 0.26 -10.87 10.18
CA ASP A 16 0.25 -9.57 10.85
C ASP A 16 0.44 -8.40 9.87
N THR A 17 0.93 -8.67 8.65
CA THR A 17 1.40 -7.66 7.71
C THR A 17 1.00 -8.01 6.28
N VAL A 18 0.56 -7.01 5.54
CA VAL A 18 0.26 -7.08 4.10
C VAL A 18 1.29 -6.27 3.33
N ILE A 19 1.84 -6.88 2.28
CA ILE A 19 2.81 -6.23 1.40
C ILE A 19 2.18 -6.15 0.01
N THR A 20 2.20 -4.96 -0.60
CA THR A 20 1.81 -4.81 -2.01
C THR A 20 2.71 -3.83 -2.74
N PHE A 21 2.62 -3.86 -4.07
CA PHE A 21 3.39 -3.01 -4.98
C PHE A 21 2.44 -2.17 -5.83
N GLY A 22 2.86 -0.97 -6.18
CA GLY A 22 2.14 -0.10 -7.10
C GLY A 22 2.96 1.08 -7.56
N ALA A 23 2.35 1.95 -8.34
CA ALA A 23 2.87 3.28 -8.64
C ALA A 23 2.67 4.24 -7.46
N THR A 24 3.38 5.36 -7.45
CA THR A 24 2.93 6.56 -6.73
C THR A 24 1.47 6.88 -7.07
N GLN A 25 0.69 7.25 -6.05
CA GLN A 25 -0.77 7.50 -6.17
C GLN A 25 -1.62 6.28 -6.60
N SER A 26 -1.13 5.05 -6.43
CA SER A 26 -1.89 3.83 -6.77
C SER A 26 -3.17 3.67 -5.91
N ASN A 27 -4.32 3.60 -6.58
CA ASN A 27 -5.59 3.22 -5.93
C ASN A 27 -5.51 1.84 -5.29
N HIS A 28 -4.83 0.87 -5.94
CA HIS A 28 -4.70 -0.47 -5.40
C HIS A 28 -3.90 -0.50 -4.09
N ALA A 29 -2.82 0.29 -4.01
CA ALA A 29 -2.02 0.40 -2.79
C ALA A 29 -2.85 0.99 -1.65
N MET A 30 -3.55 2.09 -1.92
CA MET A 30 -4.41 2.75 -0.94
C MET A 30 -5.59 1.88 -0.48
N GLU A 31 -6.32 1.25 -1.40
CA GLU A 31 -7.40 0.32 -1.04
C GLU A 31 -6.90 -0.86 -0.21
N THR A 32 -5.68 -1.34 -0.49
CA THR A 32 -5.03 -2.39 0.30
C THR A 32 -4.70 -1.91 1.71
N ALA A 33 -4.11 -0.71 1.85
CA ALA A 33 -3.82 -0.12 3.14
C ALA A 33 -5.09 0.12 3.97
N VAL A 34 -6.15 0.67 3.36
CA VAL A 34 -7.46 0.85 4.03
C VAL A 34 -8.02 -0.48 4.51
N ALA A 35 -8.04 -1.50 3.65
CA ALA A 35 -8.63 -2.78 3.99
C ALA A 35 -7.81 -3.55 5.03
N ALA A 36 -6.47 -3.51 4.95
CA ALA A 36 -5.57 -4.12 5.91
C ALA A 36 -5.67 -3.44 7.29
N ASN A 37 -5.67 -2.11 7.33
CA ASN A 37 -5.82 -1.32 8.56
C ASN A 37 -7.14 -1.65 9.29
N ARG A 38 -8.26 -1.77 8.55
CA ARG A 38 -9.56 -2.21 9.12
C ARG A 38 -9.53 -3.60 9.75
N LEU A 39 -8.61 -4.46 9.32
CA LEU A 39 -8.45 -5.82 9.85
C LEU A 39 -7.40 -5.90 10.96
N GLY A 40 -6.76 -4.78 11.32
CA GLY A 40 -5.68 -4.73 12.30
C GLY A 40 -4.34 -5.26 11.77
N LEU A 41 -4.17 -5.29 10.44
CA LEU A 41 -2.93 -5.72 9.78
C LEU A 41 -2.05 -4.50 9.47
N ASN A 42 -0.74 -4.65 9.69
CA ASN A 42 0.26 -3.70 9.22
C ASN A 42 0.29 -3.69 7.68
N THR A 43 0.73 -2.57 7.09
CA THR A 43 0.85 -2.47 5.64
C THR A 43 2.21 -1.94 5.24
N ILE A 44 2.86 -2.63 4.28
CA ILE A 44 4.10 -2.18 3.63
C ILE A 44 3.82 -1.99 2.15
N LEU A 45 4.07 -0.77 1.64
CA LEU A 45 3.82 -0.38 0.26
C LEU A 45 5.15 -0.14 -0.44
N TYR A 46 5.40 -0.89 -1.52
CA TYR A 46 6.51 -0.61 -2.43
C TYR A 46 5.97 0.19 -3.62
N LEU A 47 6.30 1.48 -3.69
CA LEU A 47 5.76 2.40 -4.68
C LEU A 47 6.82 2.82 -5.70
N GLU A 48 6.61 2.46 -6.95
CA GLU A 48 7.42 2.95 -8.06
C GLU A 48 7.14 4.42 -8.32
N THR A 49 8.19 5.24 -8.33
CA THR A 49 8.09 6.66 -8.67
C THR A 49 7.96 6.80 -10.19
N ILE A 50 6.74 7.03 -10.69
CA ILE A 50 6.51 7.18 -12.13
C ILE A 50 6.77 8.63 -12.58
N THR A 51 6.55 9.61 -11.70
CA THR A 51 6.81 11.03 -11.98
C THR A 51 7.89 11.60 -11.05
N PRO A 52 8.89 12.34 -11.55
CA PRO A 52 10.04 12.80 -10.76
C PRO A 52 9.71 13.61 -9.48
N ASN A 53 8.51 14.18 -9.37
CA ASN A 53 8.09 15.02 -8.23
C ASN A 53 7.14 14.33 -7.22
N ASP A 54 6.74 13.07 -7.45
CA ASP A 54 5.71 12.44 -6.60
C ASP A 54 6.22 12.02 -5.21
N GLN A 55 7.54 11.93 -5.01
CA GLN A 55 8.12 11.44 -3.75
C GLN A 55 7.88 12.36 -2.55
N GLN A 56 7.57 13.64 -2.81
CA GLN A 56 7.31 14.66 -1.79
C GLN A 56 5.88 15.20 -1.83
N ASP A 57 4.99 14.56 -2.60
CA ASP A 57 3.62 15.01 -2.77
C ASP A 57 2.66 14.26 -1.82
N ASP A 58 2.61 14.73 -0.58
CA ASP A 58 1.75 14.19 0.49
C ASP A 58 0.29 14.60 0.30
N ARG A 59 -0.30 14.12 -0.79
CA ARG A 59 -1.69 14.37 -1.17
C ARG A 59 -2.38 13.08 -1.60
N ALA A 60 -3.71 13.15 -1.66
CA ALA A 60 -4.57 12.09 -2.18
C ALA A 60 -4.24 10.71 -1.58
N ASN A 61 -3.89 9.71 -2.39
CA ASN A 61 -3.68 8.33 -1.94
C ASN A 61 -2.47 8.22 -1.00
N ILE A 62 -1.36 8.90 -1.31
CA ILE A 62 -0.17 8.88 -0.45
C ILE A 62 -0.47 9.47 0.93
N LEU A 63 -1.27 10.54 1.00
CA LEU A 63 -1.69 11.12 2.27
C LEU A 63 -2.52 10.13 3.09
N LEU A 64 -3.45 9.41 2.44
CA LEU A 64 -4.27 8.39 3.10
C LEU A 64 -3.40 7.23 3.59
N ASP A 65 -2.46 6.74 2.78
CA ASP A 65 -1.51 5.69 3.15
C ASP A 65 -0.73 6.06 4.42
N LYS A 66 -0.25 7.32 4.49
CA LYS A 66 0.46 7.85 5.66
C LYS A 66 -0.45 7.97 6.89
N ILE A 67 -1.68 8.48 6.74
CA ILE A 67 -2.65 8.58 7.84
C ILE A 67 -2.99 7.19 8.40
N LEU A 68 -3.04 6.18 7.55
CA LEU A 68 -3.31 4.79 7.93
C LEU A 68 -2.09 4.07 8.53
N GLY A 69 -0.94 4.75 8.61
CA GLY A 69 0.29 4.20 9.18
C GLY A 69 1.00 3.19 8.27
N ALA A 70 0.75 3.23 6.96
CA ALA A 70 1.44 2.35 6.03
C ALA A 70 2.94 2.72 5.94
N GLN A 71 3.80 1.71 5.94
CA GLN A 71 5.22 1.86 5.70
C GLN A 71 5.48 1.95 4.19
N ILE A 72 5.90 3.12 3.71
CA ILE A 72 6.09 3.38 2.27
C ILE A 72 7.57 3.28 1.90
N HIS A 73 7.88 2.44 0.91
CA HIS A 73 9.17 2.33 0.26
C HIS A 73 9.07 2.81 -1.18
N TYR A 74 9.68 3.95 -1.49
CA TYR A 74 9.81 4.39 -2.87
C TYR A 74 10.91 3.59 -3.57
N VAL A 75 10.57 3.02 -4.71
CA VAL A 75 11.49 2.23 -5.53
C VAL A 75 11.59 2.80 -6.94
N SER A 76 12.70 2.54 -7.60
CA SER A 76 12.91 2.85 -9.01
C SER A 76 13.27 1.54 -9.71
N MET A 77 12.41 1.07 -10.61
CA MET A 77 12.76 -0.08 -11.43
C MET A 77 13.66 0.40 -12.57
N LYS A 78 14.97 0.44 -12.34
CA LYS A 78 15.94 0.58 -13.42
C LYS A 78 16.06 -0.77 -14.13
N GLY A 79 15.42 -0.90 -15.30
CA GLY A 79 15.64 -2.01 -16.21
C GLY A 79 14.35 -2.58 -16.82
N ARG A 80 14.00 -2.06 -18.00
CA ARG A 80 13.55 -2.87 -19.14
C ARG A 80 14.28 -2.37 -20.37
#